data_AF-A0A4P6XJ67-F1
#
_entry.id   AF-A0A4P6XJ67-F1
#
_cell.length_a   1.000
_cell.length_b   1.000
_cell.length_c   1.000
_cell.angle_alpha   90.00
_cell.angle_beta   90.00
_cell.angle_gamma   90.00
#
_symmetry.space_group_name_H-M   'P 1'
#
loop_
_entity.id
_entity.type
_entity.pdbx_description
1 polymer ?
#
loop_
_entity_poly.entity_id
_entity_poly.type
_entity_poly.pdbx_seq_one_letter_code
_entity_poly.pdbx_strand_id
1 'polypeptide(L)'
;MNVLLTKSWYVIVVDYEGPNAAFLAARLAGMATLDSIRGVLSTGAKTNLAPSAKVALWGFSGGSIPTSWAALLQPSYAPDLENNLVGAAFGGWVSNITRTMTFLEGGIFSGFVASGIVGLVSEYPNVLDDMWKNVDQNKIAKLNETKSQCLIQTLLLFPFSDYFSGDDPYFSKKYEFFDIPEVNAMMADNIITANRSAGIPQIPLFLYHGKPDEIVPFANAEEGFEVLCDWGVESFEFSASNSSGHIVEYIEGAGAALKWIEERFQGGPAVSGCQKTERFSNLHYPNIADEYFEILDMNLNAIGFEPLGPSLMVNETLTLETRLSIYDWIVSMRDKIGPIPLKRDEIFDRNDFEVLFGDKNRLLSDNTF
;
A
#
# COMPACT_ATOMS: atom_id res chain seq x y z
N MET A 1 8.85 11.00 -3.72
CA MET A 1 10.32 10.97 -3.96
C MET A 1 11.00 12.26 -3.53
N ASN A 2 10.62 13.42 -4.08
CA ASN A 2 11.31 14.70 -3.79
C ASN A 2 11.38 15.04 -2.29
N VAL A 3 10.29 14.83 -1.54
CA VAL A 3 10.28 15.10 -0.09
C VAL A 3 11.23 14.19 0.71
N LEU A 4 11.52 12.98 0.24
CA LEU A 4 12.54 12.13 0.87
C LEU A 4 13.95 12.67 0.61
N LEU A 5 14.18 13.17 -0.61
CA LEU A 5 15.47 13.74 -1.02
C LEU A 5 15.77 15.08 -0.35
N THR A 6 14.75 15.91 -0.04
CA THR A 6 14.96 17.16 0.71
C THR A 6 15.46 16.91 2.13
N LYS A 7 15.15 15.74 2.72
CA LYS A 7 15.71 15.29 4.00
C LYS A 7 17.16 14.77 3.88
N SER A 8 17.77 14.87 2.69
CA SER A 8 19.12 14.38 2.39
C SER A 8 19.27 12.86 2.60
N TRP A 9 18.19 12.11 2.41
CA TRP A 9 18.22 10.65 2.49
C TRP A 9 18.58 10.04 1.14
N TYR A 10 19.31 8.92 1.19
CA TYR A 10 19.43 8.03 0.04
C TYR A 10 18.08 7.32 -0.14
N VAL A 11 17.57 7.29 -1.37
CA VAL A 11 16.30 6.61 -1.68
C VAL A 11 16.54 5.47 -2.65
N ILE A 12 16.04 4.30 -2.27
CA ILE A 12 16.00 3.09 -3.09
C ILE A 12 14.54 2.83 -3.47
N VAL A 13 14.30 2.57 -4.76
CA VAL A 13 13.02 2.06 -5.27
C VAL A 13 13.29 0.66 -5.78
N VAL A 14 12.53 -0.31 -5.28
CA VAL A 14 12.76 -1.73 -5.55
C VAL A 14 11.74 -2.25 -6.54
N ASP A 15 12.21 -2.91 -7.58
CA ASP A 15 11.38 -3.72 -8.48
C ASP A 15 11.01 -5.04 -7.77
N TYR A 16 10.17 -4.94 -6.74
CA TYR A 16 9.91 -6.03 -5.79
C TYR A 16 9.15 -7.21 -6.40
N GLU A 17 8.49 -7.02 -7.54
CA GLU A 17 7.80 -8.09 -8.26
C GLU A 17 8.79 -9.01 -9.03
N GLY A 18 10.07 -8.65 -9.06
CA GLY A 18 11.11 -9.41 -9.72
C GLY A 18 10.99 -9.40 -11.25
N PRO A 19 11.82 -10.19 -11.95
CA PRO A 19 11.87 -10.19 -13.42
C PRO A 19 10.60 -10.75 -14.09
N ASN A 20 9.75 -11.45 -13.32
CA ASN A 20 8.51 -12.05 -13.81
C ASN A 20 7.28 -11.17 -13.59
N ALA A 21 7.44 -9.95 -13.04
CA ALA A 21 6.34 -9.07 -12.64
C ALA A 21 5.28 -9.83 -11.81
N ALA A 22 5.76 -10.56 -10.79
CA ALA A 22 4.95 -11.44 -9.97
C ALA A 22 4.18 -10.66 -8.89
N PHE A 23 3.26 -9.80 -9.31
CA PHE A 23 2.41 -9.05 -8.39
C PHE A 23 1.66 -10.00 -7.44
N LEU A 24 1.62 -9.64 -6.15
CA LEU A 24 1.15 -10.41 -4.99
C LEU A 24 1.99 -11.64 -4.58
N ALA A 25 3.10 -11.96 -5.26
CA ALA A 25 4.11 -12.88 -4.73
C ALA A 25 4.89 -12.21 -3.58
N ALA A 26 4.24 -12.12 -2.43
CA ALA A 26 4.66 -11.36 -1.27
C ALA A 26 5.97 -11.86 -0.64
N ARG A 27 6.18 -13.17 -0.62
CA ARG A 27 7.43 -13.76 -0.12
C ARG A 27 8.63 -13.38 -0.99
N LEU A 28 8.48 -13.48 -2.32
CA LEU A 28 9.45 -12.97 -3.29
C LEU A 28 9.70 -11.48 -3.07
N ALA A 29 8.64 -10.69 -2.95
CA ALA A 29 8.72 -9.24 -2.79
C ALA A 29 9.48 -8.79 -1.54
N GLY A 30 9.27 -9.46 -0.40
CA GLY A 30 10.03 -9.23 0.82
C GLY A 30 11.52 -9.57 0.68
N MET A 31 11.84 -10.72 0.08
CA MET A 31 13.23 -11.13 -0.18
C MET A 31 13.94 -10.17 -1.14
N ALA A 32 13.30 -9.81 -2.25
CA ALA A 32 13.83 -8.86 -3.23
C ALA A 32 14.11 -7.48 -2.62
N THR A 33 13.26 -7.03 -1.69
CA THR A 33 13.46 -5.78 -0.93
C THR A 33 14.71 -5.85 -0.05
N LEU A 34 14.87 -6.93 0.73
CA LEU A 34 16.03 -7.12 1.60
C LEU A 34 17.34 -7.26 0.81
N ASP A 35 17.33 -7.99 -0.31
CA ASP A 35 18.50 -8.14 -1.17
C ASP A 35 18.86 -6.85 -1.90
N SER A 36 17.87 -6.05 -2.27
CA SER A 36 18.11 -4.72 -2.84
C SER A 36 18.80 -3.79 -1.84
N ILE A 37 18.43 -3.87 -0.55
CA ILE A 37 19.10 -3.14 0.53
C ILE A 37 20.57 -3.60 0.68
N ARG A 38 20.82 -4.91 0.73
CA ARG A 38 22.19 -5.48 0.74
C ARG A 38 23.00 -4.98 -0.46
N GLY A 39 22.40 -5.02 -1.64
CA GLY A 39 23.00 -4.54 -2.88
C GLY A 39 23.42 -3.08 -2.76
N VAL A 40 22.53 -2.20 -2.33
CA VAL A 40 22.83 -0.76 -2.15
C VAL A 40 23.89 -0.53 -1.07
N LEU A 41 23.84 -1.20 0.07
CA LEU A 41 24.85 -1.08 1.13
C LEU A 41 26.25 -1.54 0.69
N SER A 42 26.33 -2.43 -0.30
CA SER A 42 27.61 -2.87 -0.92
C SER A 42 28.22 -1.84 -1.88
N THR A 43 27.49 -0.77 -2.23
CA THR A 43 27.92 0.20 -3.26
C THR A 43 28.80 1.34 -2.74
N GLY A 44 29.22 1.30 -1.48
CA GLY A 44 29.90 2.42 -0.81
C GLY A 44 31.10 3.01 -1.59
N ALA A 45 31.85 2.18 -2.32
CA ALA A 45 32.95 2.64 -3.18
C ALA A 45 32.52 3.58 -4.33
N LYS A 46 31.24 3.55 -4.73
CA LYS A 46 30.64 4.39 -5.78
C LYS A 46 29.74 5.49 -5.21
N THR A 47 29.04 5.23 -4.12
CA THR A 47 27.97 6.10 -3.59
C THR A 47 28.37 6.86 -2.32
N ASN A 48 29.54 6.56 -1.75
CA ASN A 48 29.96 6.98 -0.40
C ASN A 48 28.98 6.56 0.71
N LEU A 49 28.05 5.64 0.43
CA LEU A 49 27.15 5.11 1.43
C LEU A 49 27.91 4.14 2.35
N ALA A 50 27.83 4.39 3.65
CA ALA A 50 28.43 3.48 4.62
C ALA A 50 27.66 2.14 4.65
N PRO A 51 28.34 0.98 4.71
CA PRO A 51 27.66 -0.32 4.88
C PRO A 51 26.82 -0.41 6.16
N SER A 52 27.12 0.40 7.18
CA SER A 52 26.36 0.51 8.43
C SER A 52 25.22 1.54 8.38
N ALA A 53 24.91 2.11 7.22
CA ALA A 53 23.85 3.10 7.07
C ALA A 53 22.52 2.54 7.57
N LYS A 54 21.76 3.38 8.28
CA LYS A 54 20.42 3.05 8.75
C LYS A 54 19.44 3.07 7.58
N VAL A 55 18.46 2.17 7.62
CA VAL A 55 17.47 1.96 6.57
C VAL A 55 16.09 1.89 7.21
N ALA A 56 15.15 2.67 6.70
CA ALA A 56 13.74 2.56 7.02
C ALA A 56 12.97 2.13 5.77
N LEU A 57 11.92 1.33 5.94
CA LEU A 57 11.06 0.87 4.86
C LEU A 57 9.77 1.69 4.83
N TRP A 58 9.29 2.02 3.63
CA TRP A 58 7.99 2.68 3.45
C TRP A 58 7.25 2.16 2.23
N GLY A 59 5.96 1.85 2.37
CA GLY A 59 5.11 1.49 1.24
C GLY A 59 3.61 1.60 1.53
N PHE A 60 2.83 1.93 0.51
CA PHE A 60 1.37 2.06 0.60
C PHE A 60 0.68 1.14 -0.41
N SER A 61 -0.53 0.66 -0.11
CA SER A 61 -1.32 -0.19 -0.99
C SER A 61 -0.52 -1.44 -1.41
N GLY A 62 -0.33 -1.71 -2.70
CA GLY A 62 0.55 -2.79 -3.17
C GLY A 62 1.98 -2.72 -2.61
N GLY A 63 2.52 -1.52 -2.35
CA GLY A 63 3.84 -1.34 -1.71
C GLY A 63 3.89 -1.73 -0.24
N SER A 64 2.73 -1.89 0.43
CA SER A 64 2.68 -2.43 1.80
C SER A 64 3.10 -3.90 1.86
N ILE A 65 2.95 -4.63 0.75
CA ILE A 65 3.27 -6.06 0.64
C ILE A 65 4.78 -6.28 0.83
N PRO A 66 5.68 -5.78 -0.04
CA PRO A 66 7.13 -5.95 0.16
C PRO A 66 7.60 -5.37 1.49
N THR A 67 7.00 -4.26 1.94
CA THR A 67 7.40 -3.55 3.17
C THR A 67 7.15 -4.41 4.41
N SER A 68 5.94 -4.92 4.56
CA SER A 68 5.57 -5.77 5.71
C SER A 68 6.25 -7.14 5.64
N TRP A 69 6.39 -7.73 4.44
CA TRP A 69 7.07 -9.01 4.26
C TRP A 69 8.58 -8.94 4.47
N ALA A 70 9.24 -7.84 4.08
CA ALA A 70 10.65 -7.62 4.40
C ALA A 70 10.86 -7.55 5.93
N ALA A 71 9.97 -6.87 6.66
CA ALA A 71 10.03 -6.83 8.12
C ALA A 71 9.82 -8.21 8.76
N LEU A 72 8.88 -9.02 8.24
CA LEU A 72 8.64 -10.40 8.69
C LEU A 72 9.85 -11.32 8.44
N LEU A 73 10.42 -11.23 7.24
CA LEU A 73 11.46 -12.14 6.77
C LEU A 73 12.86 -11.76 7.27
N GLN A 74 13.10 -10.50 7.63
CA GLN A 74 14.45 -10.05 7.98
C GLN A 74 15.15 -10.94 9.02
N PRO A 75 14.53 -11.35 10.15
CA PRO A 75 15.23 -12.15 11.15
C PRO A 75 15.71 -13.52 10.65
N SER A 76 14.99 -14.15 9.72
CA SER A 76 15.32 -15.49 9.22
C SER A 76 16.09 -15.47 7.90
N TYR A 77 15.79 -14.50 7.01
CA TYR A 77 16.34 -14.39 5.66
C TYR A 77 17.51 -13.41 5.57
N ALA A 78 17.46 -12.30 6.32
CA ALA A 78 18.47 -11.25 6.31
C ALA A 78 18.93 -10.80 7.71
N PRO A 79 19.43 -11.74 8.55
CA PRO A 79 19.88 -11.41 9.90
C PRO A 79 21.05 -10.40 9.92
N ASP A 80 21.86 -10.36 8.86
CA ASP A 80 22.92 -9.37 8.67
C ASP A 80 22.42 -7.92 8.63
N LEU A 81 21.16 -7.69 8.28
CA LEU A 81 20.54 -6.36 8.22
C LEU A 81 19.92 -5.90 9.56
N GLU A 82 19.99 -6.70 10.62
CA GLU A 82 19.40 -6.40 11.94
C GLU A 82 19.84 -5.01 12.44
N ASN A 83 21.11 -4.69 12.26
CA ASN A 83 21.68 -3.41 12.70
C ASN A 83 21.44 -2.25 11.71
N ASN A 84 20.95 -2.52 10.51
CA ASN A 84 20.65 -1.51 9.50
C ASN A 84 19.19 -1.07 9.56
N LEU A 85 18.24 -2.00 9.69
CA LEU A 85 16.81 -1.68 9.66
C LEU A 85 16.37 -0.99 10.96
N VAL A 86 15.84 0.23 10.86
CA VAL A 86 15.36 1.01 12.01
C VAL A 86 13.84 1.03 12.15
N GLY A 87 13.11 0.51 11.16
CA GLY A 87 11.66 0.39 11.20
C GLY A 87 11.02 0.22 9.83
N ALA A 88 9.76 -0.19 9.81
CA ALA A 88 8.95 -0.31 8.60
C ALA A 88 7.59 0.39 8.79
N ALA A 89 7.32 1.38 7.94
CA ALA A 89 6.04 2.07 7.90
C ALA A 89 5.25 1.64 6.66
N PHE A 90 4.00 1.25 6.81
CA PHE A 90 3.17 0.84 5.70
C PHE A 90 1.71 1.25 5.90
N GLY A 91 0.97 1.41 4.80
CA GLY A 91 -0.44 1.76 4.88
C GLY A 91 -1.26 1.22 3.73
N GLY A 92 -2.59 1.26 3.85
CA GLY A 92 -3.47 0.56 2.92
C GLY A 92 -3.09 -0.93 2.85
N TRP A 93 -2.85 -1.54 4.02
CA TRP A 93 -2.10 -2.77 4.16
C TRP A 93 -2.82 -4.00 3.61
N VAL A 94 -2.22 -4.62 2.60
CA VAL A 94 -2.69 -5.88 2.01
C VAL A 94 -2.11 -7.05 2.80
N SER A 95 -2.69 -7.34 3.97
CA SER A 95 -2.27 -8.45 4.84
C SER A 95 -2.76 -9.82 4.35
N ASN A 96 -3.92 -9.86 3.70
CA ASN A 96 -4.55 -11.08 3.19
C ASN A 96 -4.98 -10.91 1.73
N ILE A 97 -4.17 -11.44 0.82
CA ILE A 97 -4.38 -11.28 -0.63
C ILE A 97 -5.69 -11.93 -1.12
N THR A 98 -6.11 -13.08 -0.54
CA THR A 98 -7.36 -13.75 -0.93
C THR A 98 -8.56 -12.87 -0.60
N ARG A 99 -8.62 -12.35 0.63
CA ARG A 99 -9.74 -11.49 1.06
C ARG A 99 -9.80 -10.20 0.24
N THR A 100 -8.65 -9.60 -0.06
CA THR A 100 -8.58 -8.42 -0.93
C THR A 100 -9.08 -8.75 -2.34
N MET A 101 -8.68 -9.87 -2.94
CA MET A 101 -9.20 -10.29 -4.26
C MET A 101 -10.72 -10.49 -4.25
N THR A 102 -11.25 -11.19 -3.24
CA THR A 102 -12.69 -11.44 -3.14
C THR A 102 -13.50 -10.18 -2.87
N PHE A 103 -12.90 -9.17 -2.23
CA PHE A 103 -13.53 -7.88 -2.00
C PHE A 103 -13.59 -7.03 -3.29
N LEU A 104 -12.57 -7.14 -4.14
CA LEU A 104 -12.44 -6.33 -5.35
C LEU A 104 -13.20 -6.89 -6.56
N GLU A 105 -13.46 -8.20 -6.62
CA GLU A 105 -14.18 -8.80 -7.75
C GLU A 105 -15.60 -8.23 -7.90
N GLY A 106 -16.11 -8.20 -9.13
CA GLY A 106 -17.38 -7.57 -9.47
C GLY A 106 -17.40 -6.03 -9.35
N GLY A 107 -16.36 -5.41 -8.78
CA GLY A 107 -16.24 -3.97 -8.61
C GLY A 107 -15.51 -3.26 -9.74
N ILE A 108 -15.45 -1.94 -9.67
CA ILE A 108 -14.69 -1.09 -10.63
C ILE A 108 -13.18 -1.36 -10.62
N PHE A 109 -12.65 -1.89 -9.52
CA PHE A 109 -11.22 -2.16 -9.30
C PHE A 109 -10.86 -3.64 -9.55
N SER A 110 -11.76 -4.41 -10.17
CA SER A 110 -11.59 -5.82 -10.53
C SER A 110 -10.29 -6.12 -11.30
N GLY A 111 -9.69 -5.15 -12.01
CA GLY A 111 -8.40 -5.32 -12.67
C GLY A 111 -7.24 -5.73 -11.75
N PHE A 112 -7.27 -5.35 -10.47
CA PHE A 112 -6.28 -5.85 -9.50
C PHE A 112 -6.35 -7.35 -9.30
N VAL A 113 -7.54 -7.97 -9.44
CA VAL A 113 -7.72 -9.42 -9.32
C VAL A 113 -7.07 -10.12 -10.51
N ALA A 114 -7.25 -9.62 -11.74
CA ALA A 114 -6.54 -10.13 -12.91
C ALA A 114 -5.02 -10.03 -12.75
N SER A 115 -4.50 -8.85 -12.39
CA SER A 115 -3.06 -8.65 -12.16
C SER A 115 -2.52 -9.59 -11.08
N GLY A 116 -3.23 -9.74 -9.96
CA GLY A 116 -2.81 -10.55 -8.84
C GLY A 116 -2.75 -12.05 -9.17
N ILE A 117 -3.75 -12.57 -9.88
CA ILE A 117 -3.75 -13.98 -10.29
C ILE A 117 -2.66 -14.27 -11.31
N VAL A 118 -2.52 -13.42 -12.33
CA VAL A 118 -1.49 -13.59 -13.37
C VAL A 118 -0.08 -13.43 -12.78
N GLY A 119 0.10 -12.49 -11.85
CA GLY A 119 1.35 -12.26 -11.14
C GLY A 119 1.74 -13.44 -10.23
N LEU A 120 0.82 -13.95 -9.40
CA LEU A 120 1.09 -15.15 -8.61
C LEU A 120 1.47 -16.34 -9.50
N VAL A 121 0.73 -16.60 -10.57
CA VAL A 121 1.02 -17.76 -11.44
C VAL A 121 2.36 -17.62 -12.18
N SER A 122 2.88 -16.40 -12.38
CA SER A 122 4.21 -16.21 -12.97
C SER A 122 5.35 -16.65 -12.04
N GLU A 123 5.11 -16.71 -10.72
CA GLU A 123 6.08 -17.18 -9.73
C GLU A 123 5.84 -18.63 -9.28
N TYR A 124 4.61 -19.15 -9.42
CA TYR A 124 4.23 -20.50 -8.98
C TYR A 124 3.90 -21.41 -10.18
N PRO A 125 4.91 -21.93 -10.90
CA PRO A 125 4.70 -22.72 -12.12
C PRO A 125 3.96 -24.04 -11.88
N ASN A 126 4.00 -24.57 -10.64
CA ASN A 126 3.24 -25.75 -10.23
C ASN A 126 1.72 -25.53 -10.24
N VAL A 127 1.25 -24.28 -10.15
CA VAL A 127 -0.18 -23.92 -10.15
C VAL A 127 -0.68 -23.57 -11.55
N LEU A 128 0.21 -23.39 -12.53
CA LEU A 128 -0.12 -22.90 -13.86
C LEU A 128 -1.19 -23.76 -14.56
N ASP A 129 -1.01 -25.08 -14.49
CA ASP A 129 -1.92 -26.05 -15.07
C ASP A 129 -3.32 -25.99 -14.42
N ASP A 130 -3.37 -25.92 -13.08
CA ASP A 130 -4.64 -25.82 -12.36
C ASP A 130 -5.31 -24.47 -12.58
N MET A 131 -4.55 -23.38 -12.70
CA MET A 131 -5.10 -22.08 -13.03
C MET A 131 -5.79 -22.11 -14.39
N TRP A 132 -5.08 -22.46 -15.46
CA TRP A 132 -5.63 -22.37 -16.82
C TRP A 132 -6.71 -23.41 -17.14
N LYS A 133 -6.70 -24.58 -16.48
CA LYS A 133 -7.77 -25.59 -16.62
C LYS A 133 -9.09 -25.11 -16.03
N ASN A 134 -9.05 -24.27 -14.99
CA ASN A 134 -10.25 -23.80 -14.29
C ASN A 134 -10.77 -22.46 -14.82
N VAL A 135 -10.01 -21.74 -15.65
CA VAL A 135 -10.47 -20.53 -16.34
C VAL A 135 -11.43 -20.88 -17.49
N ASP A 136 -12.49 -20.10 -17.65
CA ASP A 136 -13.35 -20.14 -18.84
C ASP A 136 -12.50 -19.89 -20.09
N GLN A 137 -12.48 -20.86 -20.99
CA GLN A 137 -11.66 -20.85 -22.20
C GLN A 137 -11.92 -19.64 -23.10
N ASN A 138 -13.13 -19.07 -23.08
CA ASN A 138 -13.45 -17.86 -23.84
C ASN A 138 -12.84 -16.59 -23.25
N LYS A 139 -12.44 -16.63 -21.98
CA LYS A 139 -11.91 -15.47 -21.22
C LYS A 139 -10.39 -15.49 -21.06
N ILE A 140 -9.74 -16.61 -21.38
CA ILE A 140 -8.27 -16.78 -21.30
C ILE A 140 -7.52 -15.72 -22.12
N ALA A 141 -7.98 -15.43 -23.35
CA ALA A 141 -7.33 -14.45 -24.21
C ALA A 141 -7.28 -13.06 -23.54
N LYS A 142 -8.42 -12.63 -22.98
CA LYS A 142 -8.53 -11.35 -22.26
C LYS A 142 -7.64 -11.33 -21.00
N LEU A 143 -7.63 -12.40 -20.19
CA LEU A 143 -6.71 -12.51 -19.04
C LEU A 143 -5.24 -12.41 -19.46
N ASN A 144 -4.86 -13.03 -20.57
CA ASN A 144 -3.48 -12.99 -21.05
C ASN A 144 -3.03 -11.58 -21.49
N GLU A 145 -3.94 -10.67 -21.83
CA GLU A 145 -3.57 -9.27 -22.14
C GLU A 145 -2.88 -8.59 -20.94
N THR A 146 -3.23 -8.98 -19.72
CA THR A 146 -2.64 -8.44 -18.48
C THR A 146 -1.12 -8.60 -18.44
N LYS A 147 -0.56 -9.65 -19.07
CA LYS A 147 0.89 -9.89 -19.14
C LYS A 147 1.68 -8.81 -19.90
N SER A 148 0.98 -7.96 -20.65
CA SER A 148 1.57 -6.93 -21.51
C SER A 148 1.15 -5.51 -21.12
N GLN A 149 0.45 -5.37 -19.99
CA GLN A 149 -0.20 -4.14 -19.56
C GLN A 149 0.37 -3.66 -18.23
N CYS A 150 0.40 -2.33 -18.06
CA CYS A 150 0.63 -1.72 -16.75
C CYS A 150 -0.71 -1.52 -16.02
N LEU A 151 -0.64 -1.11 -14.76
CA LEU A 151 -1.77 -0.99 -13.84
C LEU A 151 -3.02 -0.33 -14.46
N ILE A 152 -2.88 0.85 -15.06
CA ILE A 152 -4.03 1.63 -15.56
C ILE A 152 -4.74 0.89 -16.69
N GLN A 153 -3.97 0.30 -17.62
CA GLN A 153 -4.52 -0.45 -18.74
C GLN A 153 -5.32 -1.66 -18.26
N THR A 154 -4.80 -2.39 -17.26
CA THR A 154 -5.52 -3.54 -16.69
C THR A 154 -6.78 -3.10 -15.94
N LEU A 155 -6.75 -2.02 -15.16
CA LEU A 155 -7.95 -1.50 -14.49
C LEU A 155 -9.05 -1.12 -15.48
N LEU A 156 -8.71 -0.52 -16.62
CA LEU A 156 -9.67 -0.16 -17.68
C LEU A 156 -10.21 -1.38 -18.44
N LEU A 157 -9.46 -2.49 -18.47
CA LEU A 157 -9.86 -3.72 -19.19
C LEU A 157 -10.84 -4.60 -18.42
N PHE A 158 -10.78 -4.57 -17.09
CA PHE A 158 -11.55 -5.48 -16.22
C PHE A 158 -12.52 -4.80 -15.23
N PRO A 159 -13.12 -3.63 -15.48
CA PRO A 159 -14.12 -3.11 -14.55
C PRO A 159 -15.32 -4.07 -14.48
N PHE A 160 -15.86 -4.28 -13.28
CA PHE A 160 -17.02 -5.13 -12.98
C PHE A 160 -16.87 -6.59 -13.40
N SER A 161 -15.64 -7.08 -13.52
CA SER A 161 -15.39 -8.49 -13.87
C SER A 161 -15.58 -9.38 -12.64
N ASP A 162 -16.46 -10.39 -12.77
CA ASP A 162 -16.68 -11.43 -11.76
C ASP A 162 -15.67 -12.57 -11.96
N TYR A 163 -14.81 -12.81 -10.96
CA TYR A 163 -13.77 -13.84 -11.09
C TYR A 163 -14.22 -15.16 -10.49
N PHE A 164 -14.88 -15.10 -9.33
CA PHE A 164 -15.25 -16.28 -8.55
C PHE A 164 -16.74 -16.29 -8.21
N SER A 165 -17.46 -15.20 -8.45
CA SER A 165 -18.89 -15.04 -8.17
C SER A 165 -19.74 -14.96 -9.43
N GLY A 166 -21.05 -14.78 -9.26
CA GLY A 166 -21.99 -14.61 -10.38
C GLY A 166 -22.29 -15.89 -11.17
N ASP A 167 -23.03 -15.70 -12.27
CA ASP A 167 -23.47 -16.77 -13.18
C ASP A 167 -22.42 -17.09 -14.27
N ASP A 168 -21.58 -16.12 -14.61
CA ASP A 168 -20.57 -16.21 -15.66
C ASP A 168 -19.16 -15.76 -15.15
N PRO A 169 -18.56 -16.44 -14.16
CA PRO A 169 -17.25 -16.10 -13.61
C PRO A 169 -16.09 -16.36 -14.58
N TYR A 170 -14.93 -15.76 -14.35
CA TYR A 170 -13.68 -16.18 -15.01
C TYR A 170 -13.24 -17.58 -14.59
N PHE A 171 -13.43 -17.97 -13.33
CA PHE A 171 -13.06 -19.28 -12.81
C PHE A 171 -14.30 -20.16 -12.65
N SER A 172 -14.35 -21.26 -13.40
CA SER A 172 -15.47 -22.20 -13.43
C SER A 172 -15.79 -22.85 -12.08
N LYS A 173 -14.78 -23.04 -11.23
CA LYS A 173 -14.93 -23.53 -9.86
C LYS A 173 -15.36 -22.47 -8.84
N LYS A 174 -15.56 -21.21 -9.26
CA LYS A 174 -15.96 -20.12 -8.35
C LYS A 174 -14.98 -20.03 -7.16
N TYR A 175 -15.48 -19.80 -5.95
CA TYR A 175 -14.65 -19.76 -4.74
C TYR A 175 -13.98 -21.10 -4.41
N GLU A 176 -14.51 -22.25 -4.87
CA GLU A 176 -13.87 -23.57 -4.68
C GLU A 176 -12.53 -23.68 -5.43
N PHE A 177 -12.19 -22.70 -6.27
CA PHE A 177 -10.85 -22.57 -6.85
C PHE A 177 -9.77 -22.46 -5.77
N PHE A 178 -10.04 -21.77 -4.66
CA PHE A 178 -9.10 -21.60 -3.54
C PHE A 178 -8.94 -22.86 -2.68
N ASP A 179 -9.77 -23.88 -2.88
CA ASP A 179 -9.69 -25.17 -2.19
C ASP A 179 -8.80 -26.19 -2.93
N ILE A 180 -8.38 -25.89 -4.17
CA ILE A 180 -7.39 -26.70 -4.89
C ILE A 180 -6.09 -26.67 -4.07
N PRO A 181 -5.51 -27.82 -3.68
CA PRO A 181 -4.38 -27.86 -2.73
C PRO A 181 -3.20 -26.96 -3.13
N GLU A 182 -2.84 -26.96 -4.40
CA GLU A 182 -1.73 -26.19 -4.94
C GLU A 182 -2.04 -24.68 -4.94
N VAL A 183 -3.27 -24.28 -5.27
CA VAL A 183 -3.74 -22.89 -5.19
C VAL A 183 -3.79 -22.43 -3.74
N ASN A 184 -4.36 -23.25 -2.86
CA ASN A 184 -4.45 -22.95 -1.43
C ASN A 184 -3.06 -22.72 -0.81
N ALA A 185 -2.11 -23.60 -1.12
CA ALA A 185 -0.73 -23.50 -0.66
C ALA A 185 -0.06 -22.22 -1.19
N MET A 186 -0.24 -21.86 -2.46
CA MET A 186 0.26 -20.62 -3.05
C MET A 186 -0.32 -19.38 -2.38
N MET A 187 -1.64 -19.34 -2.14
CA MET A 187 -2.27 -18.21 -1.46
C MET A 187 -1.77 -18.11 -0.01
N ALA A 188 -1.71 -19.23 0.71
CA ALA A 188 -1.21 -19.29 2.08
C ALA A 188 0.24 -18.82 2.19
N ASP A 189 1.11 -19.18 1.25
CA ASP A 189 2.52 -18.73 1.18
C ASP A 189 2.67 -17.22 0.96
N ASN A 190 1.58 -16.51 0.62
CA ASN A 190 1.57 -15.06 0.38
C ASN A 190 0.60 -14.28 1.30
N ILE A 191 0.06 -14.92 2.33
CA ILE A 191 -0.75 -14.26 3.38
C ILE A 191 0.11 -14.08 4.63
N ILE A 192 0.39 -12.83 5.02
CA ILE A 192 1.35 -12.57 6.11
C ILE A 192 0.90 -13.21 7.42
N THR A 193 -0.40 -13.16 7.73
CA THR A 193 -1.00 -13.73 8.95
C THR A 193 -1.02 -15.26 8.99
N ALA A 194 -0.69 -15.94 7.89
CA ALA A 194 -0.55 -17.39 7.82
C ALA A 194 0.92 -17.84 7.96
N ASN A 195 1.88 -16.91 8.01
CA ASN A 195 3.31 -17.20 7.84
C ASN A 195 4.16 -16.94 9.10
N ARG A 196 3.66 -17.29 10.29
CA ARG A 196 4.44 -17.16 11.54
C ARG A 196 5.78 -17.88 11.48
N SER A 197 5.83 -19.02 10.79
CA SER A 197 7.06 -19.80 10.62
C SER A 197 8.15 -19.07 9.83
N ALA A 198 7.79 -18.05 9.04
CA ALA A 198 8.75 -17.24 8.31
C ALA A 198 9.53 -16.30 9.24
N GLY A 199 8.93 -15.87 10.36
CA GLY A 199 9.56 -15.00 11.34
C GLY A 199 8.52 -14.20 12.15
N ILE A 200 9.02 -13.35 13.03
CA ILE A 200 8.26 -12.32 13.72
C ILE A 200 9.06 -11.04 13.56
N PRO A 201 8.48 -9.91 13.11
CA PRO A 201 9.21 -8.66 12.97
C PRO A 201 9.93 -8.26 14.27
N GLN A 202 11.23 -7.96 14.17
CA GLN A 202 12.10 -7.53 15.29
C GLN A 202 12.46 -6.04 15.22
N ILE A 203 11.87 -5.33 14.28
CA ILE A 203 12.00 -3.88 14.12
C ILE A 203 10.67 -3.20 14.45
N PRO A 204 10.67 -1.93 14.86
CA PRO A 204 9.44 -1.17 15.01
C PRO A 204 8.59 -1.16 13.73
N LEU A 205 7.28 -1.30 13.88
CA LEU A 205 6.31 -1.23 12.79
C LEU A 205 5.37 -0.04 12.98
N PHE A 206 4.99 0.58 11.87
CA PHE A 206 3.95 1.60 11.80
C PHE A 206 2.95 1.27 10.69
N LEU A 207 1.68 1.13 11.05
CA LEU A 207 0.57 0.92 10.16
C LEU A 207 -0.32 2.17 10.14
N TYR A 208 -0.70 2.65 8.96
CA TYR A 208 -1.74 3.66 8.80
C TYR A 208 -2.81 3.19 7.81
N HIS A 209 -4.09 3.35 8.15
CA HIS A 209 -5.17 2.82 7.33
C HIS A 209 -6.48 3.58 7.54
N GLY A 210 -7.19 3.85 6.46
CA GLY A 210 -8.51 4.47 6.47
C GLY A 210 -9.62 3.46 6.72
N LYS A 211 -10.53 3.73 7.65
CA LYS A 211 -11.69 2.86 7.89
C LYS A 211 -12.64 2.73 6.70
N PRO A 212 -12.95 3.80 5.94
CA PRO A 212 -13.80 3.69 4.75
C PRO A 212 -13.02 3.26 3.48
N ASP A 213 -11.87 2.60 3.61
CA ASP A 213 -11.05 2.13 2.48
C ASP A 213 -11.86 1.21 1.55
N GLU A 214 -12.01 1.68 0.32
CA GLU A 214 -12.83 1.07 -0.74
C GLU A 214 -12.06 0.11 -1.66
N ILE A 215 -10.76 -0.13 -1.40
CA ILE A 215 -9.90 -1.02 -2.19
C ILE A 215 -9.33 -2.14 -1.32
N VAL A 216 -8.81 -1.81 -0.14
CA VAL A 216 -8.20 -2.76 0.80
C VAL A 216 -8.98 -2.73 2.12
N PRO A 217 -9.77 -3.77 2.42
CA PRO A 217 -10.65 -3.77 3.59
C PRO A 217 -9.90 -3.47 4.89
N PHE A 218 -10.34 -2.45 5.63
CA PHE A 218 -9.77 -2.09 6.94
C PHE A 218 -9.73 -3.27 7.93
N ALA A 219 -10.75 -4.14 7.89
CA ALA A 219 -10.80 -5.34 8.72
C ALA A 219 -9.61 -6.30 8.50
N ASN A 220 -9.03 -6.34 7.28
CA ASN A 220 -7.83 -7.13 7.02
C ASN A 220 -6.60 -6.54 7.73
N ALA A 221 -6.50 -5.21 7.78
CA ALA A 221 -5.42 -4.52 8.49
C ALA A 221 -5.56 -4.65 10.01
N GLU A 222 -6.79 -4.60 10.54
CA GLU A 222 -7.08 -4.88 11.96
C GLU A 222 -6.70 -6.30 12.35
N GLU A 223 -7.16 -7.31 11.61
CA GLU A 223 -6.79 -8.71 11.86
C GLU A 223 -5.27 -8.89 11.77
N GLY A 224 -4.63 -8.31 10.76
CA GLY A 224 -3.18 -8.37 10.61
C GLY A 224 -2.44 -7.77 11.82
N PHE A 225 -2.93 -6.65 12.34
CA PHE A 225 -2.39 -6.01 13.53
C PHE A 225 -2.53 -6.95 14.73
N GLU A 226 -3.73 -7.45 15.00
CA GLU A 226 -4.01 -8.37 16.10
C GLU A 226 -3.14 -9.64 16.03
N VAL A 227 -3.04 -10.26 14.85
CA VAL A 227 -2.24 -11.48 14.65
C VAL A 227 -0.75 -11.24 14.91
N LEU A 228 -0.18 -10.15 14.40
CA LEU A 228 1.23 -9.84 14.66
C LEU A 228 1.49 -9.48 16.13
N CYS A 229 0.53 -8.84 16.80
CA CYS A 229 0.58 -8.59 18.23
C CYS A 229 0.56 -9.88 19.04
N ASP A 230 -0.32 -10.83 18.70
CA ASP A 230 -0.40 -12.15 19.32
C ASP A 230 0.86 -13.00 19.09
N TRP A 231 1.60 -12.73 18.01
CA TRP A 231 2.89 -13.37 17.77
C TRP A 231 4.00 -12.83 18.67
N GLY A 232 3.80 -11.65 19.26
CA GLY A 232 4.73 -11.03 20.20
C GLY A 232 5.63 -9.96 19.59
N VAL A 233 5.17 -9.22 18.57
CA VAL A 233 5.90 -8.04 18.07
C VAL A 233 6.09 -7.03 19.21
N GLU A 234 7.33 -6.58 19.41
CA GLU A 234 7.70 -5.72 20.55
C GLU A 234 7.26 -4.26 20.39
N SER A 235 7.06 -3.80 19.14
CA SER A 235 6.67 -2.43 18.83
C SER A 235 5.83 -2.41 17.55
N PHE A 236 4.51 -2.23 17.68
CA PHE A 236 3.62 -2.04 16.54
C PHE A 236 2.64 -0.89 16.82
N GLU A 237 2.79 0.20 16.09
CA GLU A 237 1.86 1.33 16.13
C GLU A 237 0.88 1.27 14.95
N PHE A 238 -0.40 1.45 15.22
CA PHE A 238 -1.46 1.51 14.20
C PHE A 238 -2.25 2.82 14.34
N SER A 239 -2.11 3.71 13.35
CA SER A 239 -2.89 4.94 13.21
C SER A 239 -4.06 4.75 12.25
N ALA A 240 -5.27 4.57 12.79
CA ALA A 240 -6.48 4.44 11.99
C ALA A 240 -7.15 5.80 11.75
N SER A 241 -7.58 6.04 10.52
CA SER A 241 -8.32 7.25 10.13
C SER A 241 -9.81 6.94 9.94
N ASN A 242 -10.69 7.79 10.47
CA ASN A 242 -12.15 7.65 10.33
C ASN A 242 -12.70 8.28 9.04
N SER A 243 -11.96 9.20 8.39
CA SER A 243 -12.49 10.04 7.30
C SER A 243 -11.98 9.70 5.91
N SER A 244 -10.86 8.98 5.77
CA SER A 244 -10.15 8.82 4.51
C SER A 244 -10.37 7.44 3.87
N GLY A 245 -10.77 7.42 2.58
CA GLY A 245 -10.75 6.21 1.74
C GLY A 245 -9.33 5.87 1.27
N HIS A 246 -9.16 4.86 0.43
CA HIS A 246 -7.84 4.32 0.06
C HIS A 246 -6.89 5.38 -0.50
N ILE A 247 -7.34 6.11 -1.52
CA ILE A 247 -6.52 7.10 -2.22
C ILE A 247 -6.28 8.32 -1.34
N VAL A 248 -7.28 8.75 -0.58
CA VAL A 248 -7.15 9.89 0.33
C VAL A 248 -6.18 9.56 1.47
N GLU A 249 -6.23 8.34 2.00
CA GLU A 249 -5.38 7.89 3.09
C GLU A 249 -3.90 7.80 2.69
N TYR A 250 -3.60 7.46 1.42
CA TYR A 250 -2.24 7.58 0.91
C TYR A 250 -1.68 8.98 1.14
N ILE A 251 -2.50 10.01 0.95
CA ILE A 251 -2.07 11.39 1.03
C ILE A 251 -2.07 11.89 2.48
N GLU A 252 -3.17 11.69 3.20
CA GLU A 252 -3.33 12.13 4.60
C GLU A 252 -2.42 11.37 5.58
N GLY A 253 -2.18 10.09 5.32
CA GLY A 253 -1.35 9.22 6.16
C GLY A 253 0.15 9.24 5.83
N ALA A 254 0.55 9.69 4.63
CA ALA A 254 1.97 9.76 4.26
C ALA A 254 2.78 10.65 5.20
N GLY A 255 2.22 11.79 5.63
CA GLY A 255 2.87 12.68 6.60
C GLY A 255 3.14 11.99 7.94
N ALA A 256 2.19 11.20 8.43
CA ALA A 256 2.35 10.41 9.65
C ALA A 256 3.46 9.37 9.51
N ALA A 257 3.48 8.62 8.40
CA ALA A 257 4.51 7.62 8.13
C ALA A 257 5.91 8.23 8.04
N LEU A 258 6.06 9.37 7.35
CA LEU A 258 7.36 10.04 7.22
C LEU A 258 7.84 10.65 8.53
N LYS A 259 6.92 11.21 9.33
CA LYS A 259 7.24 11.68 10.67
C LYS A 259 7.74 10.54 11.54
N TRP A 260 7.04 9.41 11.53
CA TRP A 260 7.45 8.22 12.26
C TRP A 260 8.82 7.69 11.80
N ILE A 261 9.08 7.67 10.49
CA ILE A 261 10.39 7.27 9.93
C ILE A 261 11.51 8.22 10.38
N GLU A 262 11.26 9.53 10.35
CA GLU A 262 12.23 10.54 10.80
C GLU A 262 12.66 10.29 12.25
N GLU A 263 11.70 9.98 13.13
CA GLU A 263 12.00 9.63 14.52
C GLU A 263 12.86 8.37 14.64
N ARG A 264 12.65 7.35 13.79
CA ARG A 264 13.52 6.15 13.76
C ARG A 264 14.95 6.48 13.34
N PHE A 265 15.13 7.34 12.32
CA PHE A 265 16.47 7.79 11.93
C PHE A 265 17.17 8.63 13.00
N GLN A 266 16.41 9.41 13.78
CA GLN A 266 16.93 10.22 14.89
C GLN A 266 17.19 9.41 16.17
N GLY A 267 16.85 8.12 16.19
CA GLY A 267 16.97 7.27 17.38
C GLY A 267 15.89 7.55 18.45
N GLY A 268 14.79 8.18 18.07
CA GLY A 268 13.63 8.41 18.94
C GLY A 268 12.93 7.09 19.32
N PRO A 269 12.39 7.00 20.54
CA PRO A 269 11.79 5.76 21.05
C PRO A 269 10.57 5.35 20.22
N ALA A 270 10.49 4.07 19.86
CA ALA A 270 9.27 3.49 19.33
C ALA A 270 8.28 3.17 20.47
N VAL A 271 7.01 2.94 20.12
CA VAL A 271 6.01 2.47 21.08
C VAL A 271 6.44 1.12 21.68
N SER A 272 6.04 0.86 22.93
CA SER A 272 6.22 -0.46 23.52
C SER A 272 4.92 -1.25 23.39
N GLY A 273 5.06 -2.50 22.93
CA GLY A 273 3.96 -3.38 22.59
C GLY A 273 3.18 -2.90 21.37
N CYS A 274 1.91 -3.28 21.35
CA CYS A 274 0.99 -2.90 20.29
C CYS A 274 0.07 -1.75 20.72
N GLN A 275 0.01 -0.71 19.91
CA GLN A 275 -0.81 0.47 20.16
C GLN A 275 -1.61 0.87 18.93
N LYS A 276 -2.94 0.80 19.02
CA LYS A 276 -3.85 1.33 18.00
C LYS A 276 -4.45 2.64 18.48
N THR A 277 -4.35 3.69 17.65
CA THR A 277 -5.00 4.98 17.89
C THR A 277 -5.89 5.32 16.71
N GLU A 278 -7.17 5.61 16.99
CA GLU A 278 -8.10 6.12 15.99
C GLU A 278 -8.12 7.65 16.02
N ARG A 279 -8.10 8.26 14.84
CA ARG A 279 -8.20 9.72 14.64
C ARG A 279 -9.31 10.00 13.64
N PHE A 280 -9.80 11.25 13.65
CA PHE A 280 -10.68 11.70 12.57
C PHE A 280 -9.98 11.54 11.21
N SER A 281 -8.79 12.13 11.09
CA SER A 281 -7.87 11.99 9.96
C SER A 281 -6.45 11.81 10.47
N ASN A 282 -5.61 11.09 9.72
CA ASN A 282 -4.18 10.93 10.01
C ASN A 282 -3.35 12.20 9.78
N LEU A 283 -3.93 13.28 9.22
CA LEU A 283 -3.35 14.63 9.28
C LEU A 283 -3.18 15.14 10.73
N HIS A 284 -3.94 14.59 11.67
CA HIS A 284 -3.83 14.91 13.10
C HIS A 284 -2.79 14.03 13.82
N TYR A 285 -1.95 13.31 13.08
CA TYR A 285 -0.83 12.62 13.70
C TYR A 285 0.14 13.66 14.31
N PRO A 286 0.60 13.47 15.57
CA PRO A 286 1.33 14.52 16.28
C PRO A 286 2.61 14.95 15.57
N ASN A 287 2.87 16.27 15.58
CA ASN A 287 4.14 16.86 15.16
C ASN A 287 4.56 16.56 13.70
N ILE A 288 3.59 16.37 12.79
CA ILE A 288 3.87 16.38 11.36
C ILE A 288 4.38 17.79 10.98
N ALA A 289 5.54 17.87 10.34
CA ALA A 289 6.08 19.13 9.82
C ALA A 289 5.25 19.66 8.63
N ASP A 290 5.11 20.98 8.52
CA ASP A 290 4.33 21.66 7.48
C ASP A 290 4.76 21.28 6.05
N GLU A 291 6.06 21.00 5.85
CA GLU A 291 6.66 20.53 4.59
C GLU A 291 6.04 19.23 4.06
N TYR A 292 5.50 18.39 4.94
CA TYR A 292 4.82 17.16 4.53
C TYR A 292 3.45 17.42 3.93
N PHE A 293 2.88 18.63 4.09
CA PHE A 293 1.66 18.99 3.39
C PHE A 293 1.92 19.34 1.91
N GLU A 294 3.16 19.61 1.51
CA GLU A 294 3.53 19.74 0.08
C GLU A 294 3.44 18.39 -0.67
N ILE A 295 3.49 17.26 0.06
CA ILE A 295 3.19 15.92 -0.48
C ILE A 295 1.74 15.83 -0.96
N LEU A 296 0.81 16.55 -0.31
CA LEU A 296 -0.60 16.57 -0.74
C LEU A 296 -0.72 17.17 -2.14
N ASP A 297 0.01 18.25 -2.40
CA ASP A 297 -0.05 18.98 -3.67
C ASP A 297 0.58 18.19 -4.84
N MET A 298 1.64 17.42 -4.59
CA MET A 298 2.30 16.60 -5.62
C MET A 298 1.53 15.32 -5.98
N ASN A 299 0.89 14.66 -4.99
CA ASN A 299 0.20 13.39 -5.25
C ASN A 299 -1.17 13.59 -5.90
N LEU A 300 -1.84 14.72 -5.67
CA LEU A 300 -3.04 15.10 -6.44
C LEU A 300 -2.74 15.25 -7.94
N ASN A 301 -1.55 15.75 -8.31
CA ASN A 301 -1.11 15.83 -9.71
C ASN A 301 -0.79 14.44 -10.31
N ALA A 302 -0.27 13.51 -9.51
CA ALA A 302 -0.03 12.13 -9.93
C ALA A 302 -1.34 11.37 -10.20
N ILE A 303 -2.38 11.62 -9.39
CA ILE A 303 -3.74 11.10 -9.61
C ILE A 303 -4.38 11.75 -10.85
N GLY A 304 -4.01 13.00 -11.17
CA GLY A 304 -4.42 13.73 -12.36
C GLY A 304 -3.68 13.40 -13.66
N PHE A 305 -2.86 12.35 -13.70
CA PHE A 305 -2.13 11.88 -14.90
C PHE A 305 -1.04 12.83 -15.45
N GLU A 306 -0.46 13.70 -14.61
CA GLU A 306 0.69 14.53 -15.00
C GLU A 306 2.03 13.76 -14.89
N PRO A 307 3.02 14.02 -15.77
CA PRO A 307 4.34 13.41 -15.68
C PRO A 307 5.11 13.88 -14.44
N LEU A 308 5.58 12.93 -13.64
CA LEU A 308 6.39 13.19 -12.44
C LEU A 308 7.85 13.51 -12.84
N GLY A 309 8.35 14.70 -12.49
CA GLY A 309 9.73 15.11 -12.81
C GLY A 309 10.07 16.57 -12.44
N PRO A 310 11.33 17.01 -12.67
CA PRO A 310 11.88 18.29 -12.20
C PRO A 310 11.35 19.54 -12.94
N SER A 311 10.26 19.44 -13.70
CA SER A 311 9.57 20.56 -14.34
C SER A 311 8.75 21.43 -13.36
N LEU A 312 8.78 21.17 -12.06
CA LEU A 312 7.95 21.85 -11.04
C LEU A 312 8.45 23.24 -10.58
N MET A 313 9.25 23.92 -11.40
CA MET A 313 9.38 25.38 -11.33
C MET A 313 8.56 26.08 -12.43
N VAL A 314 7.68 25.35 -13.13
CA VAL A 314 6.71 25.91 -14.08
C VAL A 314 5.33 25.86 -13.43
N ASN A 315 4.66 27.01 -13.49
CA ASN A 315 3.49 27.43 -12.73
C ASN A 315 2.18 26.78 -13.23
N GLU A 316 2.17 25.47 -13.48
CA GLU A 316 0.98 24.72 -13.88
C GLU A 316 0.58 23.77 -12.74
N THR A 317 0.04 24.36 -11.68
CA THR A 317 -0.72 23.64 -10.65
C THR A 317 -2.09 23.26 -11.21
N LEU A 318 -2.60 22.06 -10.90
CA LEU A 318 -4.01 21.73 -11.12
C LEU A 318 -4.88 22.84 -10.52
N THR A 319 -5.81 23.39 -11.29
CA THR A 319 -6.76 24.39 -10.80
C THR A 319 -7.60 23.79 -9.65
N LEU A 320 -8.04 24.63 -8.72
CA LEU A 320 -8.90 24.22 -7.60
C LEU A 320 -10.13 23.43 -8.08
N GLU A 321 -10.71 23.81 -9.23
CA GLU A 321 -11.82 23.08 -9.86
C GLU A 321 -11.45 21.64 -10.27
N THR A 322 -10.25 21.42 -10.81
CA THR A 322 -9.81 20.06 -11.18
C THR A 322 -9.47 19.22 -9.95
N ARG A 323 -8.97 19.84 -8.89
CA ARG A 323 -8.75 19.16 -7.60
C ARG A 323 -10.07 18.73 -6.96
N LEU A 324 -11.05 19.63 -6.96
CA LEU A 324 -12.41 19.34 -6.49
C LEU A 324 -13.12 18.29 -7.36
N SER A 325 -12.89 18.26 -8.68
CA SER A 325 -13.49 17.25 -9.54
C SER A 325 -12.91 15.85 -9.34
N ILE A 326 -11.62 15.73 -9.06
CA ILE A 326 -10.98 14.45 -8.68
C ILE A 326 -11.52 13.97 -7.33
N TYR A 327 -11.61 14.87 -6.35
CA TYR A 327 -12.20 14.56 -5.04
C TYR A 327 -13.67 14.14 -5.16
N ASP A 328 -14.49 14.93 -5.87
CA ASP A 328 -15.89 14.62 -6.15
C ASP A 328 -16.03 13.29 -6.90
N TRP A 329 -15.10 12.95 -7.81
CA TRP A 329 -15.07 11.66 -8.49
C TRP A 329 -14.77 10.50 -7.53
N ILE A 330 -13.71 10.60 -6.70
CA ILE A 330 -13.36 9.59 -5.68
C ILE A 330 -14.54 9.38 -4.71
N VAL A 331 -15.13 10.47 -4.22
CA VAL A 331 -16.28 10.42 -3.32
C VAL A 331 -17.53 9.88 -4.04
N SER A 332 -17.73 10.16 -5.33
CA SER A 332 -18.84 9.59 -6.10
C SER A 332 -18.68 8.09 -6.39
N MET A 333 -17.44 7.59 -6.40
CA MET A 333 -17.16 6.16 -6.57
C MET A 333 -17.59 5.36 -5.35
N ARG A 334 -17.47 5.92 -4.13
CA ARG A 334 -18.06 5.37 -2.90
C ARG A 334 -19.55 5.05 -3.06
N ASP A 335 -20.31 5.93 -3.70
CA ASP A 335 -21.76 5.78 -3.86
C ASP A 335 -22.13 4.67 -4.88
N LYS A 336 -21.18 4.25 -5.74
CA LYS A 336 -21.34 3.12 -6.68
C LYS A 336 -20.95 1.76 -6.10
N ILE A 337 -20.30 1.71 -4.94
CA ILE A 337 -19.80 0.48 -4.29
C ILE A 337 -20.88 -0.20 -3.41
N GLY A 338 -22.11 0.32 -3.39
CA GLY A 338 -23.20 -0.27 -2.59
C GLY A 338 -23.06 0.07 -1.09
N PRO A 339 -23.99 -0.39 -0.24
CA PRO A 339 -24.19 0.21 1.08
C PRO A 339 -23.12 -0.26 2.08
N ILE A 340 -22.02 0.48 2.17
CA ILE A 340 -21.15 0.45 3.35
C ILE A 340 -21.87 1.25 4.45
N PRO A 341 -22.15 0.66 5.63
CA PRO A 341 -22.93 1.29 6.69
C PRO A 341 -22.05 2.25 7.49
N LEU A 342 -21.71 3.41 6.92
CA LEU A 342 -21.11 4.52 7.66
C LEU A 342 -22.08 5.71 7.65
N LYS A 343 -22.25 6.33 8.82
CA LYS A 343 -23.05 7.55 8.98
C LYS A 343 -22.48 8.62 8.05
N ARG A 344 -23.30 9.05 7.08
CA ARG A 344 -22.92 9.93 5.97
C ARG A 344 -22.64 11.37 6.38
N ASP A 345 -22.95 11.73 7.62
CA ASP A 345 -23.05 13.12 8.09
C ASP A 345 -21.83 13.58 8.91
N GLU A 346 -20.84 12.70 9.12
CA GLU A 346 -19.62 12.95 9.89
C GLU A 346 -18.34 12.82 9.04
N ILE A 347 -18.46 12.97 7.71
CA ILE A 347 -17.36 12.79 6.74
C ILE A 347 -16.86 14.16 6.28
N PHE A 348 -15.55 14.27 6.07
CA PHE A 348 -14.85 15.41 5.45
C PHE A 348 -15.70 16.02 4.30
N ASP A 349 -16.10 17.28 4.46
CA ASP A 349 -16.98 18.01 3.54
C ASP A 349 -16.13 18.70 2.46
N ARG A 350 -16.70 18.95 1.27
CA ARG A 350 -16.15 19.83 0.24
C ARG A 350 -15.66 21.17 0.82
N ASN A 351 -16.34 21.69 1.84
CA ASN A 351 -15.92 22.88 2.57
C ASN A 351 -14.60 22.69 3.31
N ASP A 352 -14.33 21.53 3.93
CA ASP A 352 -13.06 21.22 4.59
C ASP A 352 -11.92 21.09 3.56
N PHE A 353 -12.21 20.57 2.38
CA PHE A 353 -11.29 20.51 1.25
C PHE A 353 -10.99 21.90 0.67
N GLU A 354 -12.00 22.75 0.43
CA GLU A 354 -11.80 24.14 0.01
C GLU A 354 -11.06 24.97 1.06
N VAL A 355 -11.27 24.69 2.34
CA VAL A 355 -10.57 25.30 3.47
C VAL A 355 -9.08 24.98 3.50
N LEU A 356 -8.68 23.75 3.14
CA LEU A 356 -7.27 23.30 3.09
C LEU A 356 -6.58 23.62 1.76
N PHE A 357 -7.30 23.60 0.64
CA PHE A 357 -6.71 23.63 -0.70
C PHE A 357 -7.12 24.86 -1.54
N GLY A 358 -8.07 25.68 -1.07
CA GLY A 358 -8.68 26.77 -1.84
C GLY A 358 -8.09 28.16 -1.61
N ASP A 359 -7.28 28.37 -0.57
CA ASP A 359 -6.77 29.71 -0.24
C ASP A 359 -5.24 29.76 -0.30
N LYS A 360 -4.71 30.63 -1.16
CA LYS A 360 -3.25 30.84 -1.33
C LYS A 360 -2.57 31.45 -0.09
N ASN A 361 -3.32 31.78 0.97
CA ASN A 361 -2.82 32.53 2.13
C ASN A 361 -3.25 31.99 3.51
N ARG A 362 -3.34 30.68 3.71
CA ARG A 362 -3.92 30.12 4.95
C ARG A 362 -2.99 29.44 5.95
N LEU A 363 -1.81 30.00 6.20
CA LEU A 363 -1.05 29.73 7.43
C LEU A 363 -0.53 30.99 8.16
N LEU A 364 -1.12 32.17 7.89
CA LEU A 364 -0.78 33.43 8.58
C LEU A 364 -1.86 33.94 9.56
N SER A 365 -2.88 33.16 9.89
CA SER A 365 -3.91 33.59 10.84
C SER A 365 -4.19 32.52 11.89
N ASP A 366 -3.25 32.34 12.81
CA ASP A 366 -3.55 32.13 14.24
C ASP A 366 -2.31 32.51 15.07
N ASN A 367 -1.95 33.78 14.93
CA ASN A 367 -1.09 34.50 15.88
C ASN A 367 -1.83 35.78 16.27
N THR A 368 -2.89 35.67 17.08
CA THR A 368 -3.35 36.77 17.93
C THR A 368 -4.02 36.26 19.20
N PHE A 369 -3.31 36.52 20.31
CA PHE A 369 -3.66 36.49 21.75
C PHE A 369 -3.34 35.24 22.55
#